data_AF-A0ABD6I8Z9-F1
#
_entry.id   AF-A0ABD6I8Z9-F1
#
_cell.length_a   1.000
_cell.length_b   1.000
_cell.length_c   1.000
_cell.angle_alpha   90.00
_cell.angle_beta   90.00
_cell.angle_gamma   90.00
#
_symmetry.space_group_name_H-M   'P 1'
#
loop_
_entity.id
_entity.type
_entity.pdbx_description
1 polymer ?
#
loop_
_entity_poly.entity_id
_entity_poly.type
_entity_poly.pdbx_seq_one_letter_code
_entity_poly.pdbx_strand_id
1 'polypeptide(L)'
;MDTLKQRIIDFIKQNQPVTEKEIMAAVGISRYLCREERRRLRTLRAIYIVSGAGTFICRADYESWFRNGGMQKMQEKIAAAREIRHQEKADVYRPKRETVIESYMKSPARQRLMAIYGRSS
;
A
#
# COMPACT_ATOMS: atom_id res chain seq x y z
N MET A 1 20.13 13.84 24.36
CA MET A 1 19.49 13.35 23.12
C MET A 1 20.19 12.02 22.78
N ASP A 2 19.45 10.98 22.43
CA ASP A 2 20.03 9.63 22.19
C ASP A 2 20.78 9.59 20.84
N THR A 3 21.90 8.86 20.75
CA THR A 3 22.79 8.82 19.56
C THR A 3 22.05 8.29 18.34
N LEU A 4 21.16 7.31 18.53
CA LEU A 4 20.31 6.78 17.46
C LEU A 4 19.33 7.83 16.92
N LYS A 5 18.70 8.60 17.82
CA LYS A 5 17.73 9.64 17.45
C LYS A 5 18.39 10.77 16.67
N GLN A 6 19.61 11.17 17.06
CA GLN A 6 20.40 12.15 16.31
C GLN A 6 20.73 11.64 14.91
N ARG A 7 21.20 10.41 14.77
CA ARG A 7 21.49 9.82 13.45
C ARG A 7 20.27 9.79 12.53
N ILE A 8 19.08 9.48 13.07
CA ILE A 8 17.83 9.54 12.31
C ILE A 8 17.53 10.97 11.85
N ILE A 9 17.66 11.96 12.74
CA ILE A 9 17.43 13.37 12.40
C ILE A 9 18.41 13.85 11.33
N ASP A 10 19.69 13.56 11.48
CA ASP A 10 20.73 14.00 10.55
C ASP A 10 20.52 13.40 9.16
N PHE A 11 20.11 12.13 9.11
CA PHE A 11 19.74 11.48 7.86
C PHE A 11 18.51 12.15 7.19
N ILE A 12 17.49 12.49 7.98
CA ILE A 12 16.29 13.19 7.46
C ILE A 12 16.65 14.59 6.95
N LYS A 13 17.51 15.33 7.67
CA LYS A 13 17.96 16.67 7.24
C LYS A 13 18.60 16.64 5.86
N GLN A 14 19.42 15.63 5.58
CA GLN A 14 20.17 15.54 4.33
C GLN A 14 19.31 15.02 3.16
N ASN A 15 18.27 14.23 3.42
CA ASN A 15 17.57 13.46 2.38
C ASN A 15 16.06 13.71 2.31
N GLN A 16 15.51 14.68 3.04
CA GLN A 16 14.06 14.94 3.06
C GLN A 16 13.48 15.23 1.66
N PRO A 17 12.34 14.61 1.27
CA PRO A 17 11.49 13.69 2.04
C PRO A 17 12.03 12.26 2.13
N VAL A 18 11.97 11.67 3.34
CA VAL A 18 12.45 10.30 3.58
C VAL A 18 11.31 9.34 3.98
N THR A 19 11.31 8.14 3.40
CA THR A 19 10.38 7.06 3.77
C THR A 19 10.88 6.21 4.94
N GLU A 20 9.99 5.46 5.59
CA GLU A 20 10.38 4.53 6.68
C GLU A 20 11.40 3.50 6.21
N LYS A 21 11.25 3.00 4.98
CA LYS A 21 12.16 2.00 4.39
C LYS A 21 13.57 2.56 4.22
N GLU A 22 13.69 3.80 3.76
CA GLU A 22 14.99 4.47 3.60
C GLU A 22 15.68 4.70 4.96
N ILE A 23 14.94 5.15 5.97
CA ILE A 23 15.49 5.33 7.33
C ILE A 23 15.98 3.98 7.88
N MET A 24 15.17 2.92 7.73
CA MET A 24 15.56 1.58 8.17
C MET A 24 16.85 1.11 7.49
N ALA A 25 16.95 1.29 6.17
CA ALA A 25 18.11 0.86 5.39
C ALA A 25 19.38 1.66 5.74
N ALA A 26 19.27 2.98 5.91
CA ALA A 26 20.42 3.84 6.18
C ALA A 26 20.94 3.73 7.63
N VAL A 27 20.04 3.54 8.58
CA VAL A 27 20.39 3.47 10.01
C VAL A 27 20.65 2.03 10.46
N GLY A 28 20.14 1.03 9.73
CA GLY A 28 20.33 -0.39 10.03
C GLY A 28 19.46 -0.88 11.18
N ILE A 29 18.22 -0.39 11.28
CA ILE A 29 17.30 -0.71 12.39
C ILE A 29 16.06 -1.46 11.93
N SER A 30 15.47 -2.22 12.86
CA SER A 30 14.22 -2.92 12.62
C SER A 30 13.06 -1.95 12.38
N ARG A 31 12.04 -2.43 11.66
CA ARG A 31 10.82 -1.66 11.38
C ARG A 31 10.16 -1.15 12.65
N TYR A 32 10.05 -2.02 13.65
CA TYR A 32 9.42 -1.68 14.93
C TYR A 32 10.16 -0.53 15.61
N LEU A 33 11.49 -0.64 15.73
CA LEU A 33 12.31 0.38 16.37
C LEU A 33 12.24 1.72 15.61
N CYS A 34 12.29 1.69 14.27
CA CYS A 34 12.15 2.89 13.45
C CYS A 34 10.80 3.61 13.71
N ARG A 35 9.70 2.87 13.82
CA ARG A 35 8.38 3.44 14.11
C ARG A 35 8.31 4.07 15.49
N GLU A 36 8.81 3.37 16.49
CA GLU A 36 8.83 3.87 17.87
C GLU A 36 9.68 5.14 17.99
N GLU A 37 10.88 5.15 17.42
CA GLU A 37 11.74 6.33 17.45
C GLU A 37 11.16 7.51 16.70
N ARG A 38 10.59 7.29 15.50
CA ARG A 38 9.90 8.35 14.76
C ARG A 38 8.67 8.87 15.51
N ARG A 39 7.91 7.99 16.18
CA ARG A 39 6.77 8.40 17.02
C ARG A 39 7.24 9.31 18.16
N ARG A 40 8.31 8.93 18.87
CA ARG A 40 8.92 9.73 19.93
C ARG A 40 9.42 11.09 19.41
N LEU A 41 10.14 11.10 18.29
CA LEU A 41 10.64 12.31 17.65
C LEU A 41 9.51 13.25 17.20
N ARG A 42 8.41 12.70 16.70
CA ARG A 42 7.20 13.47 16.37
C ARG A 42 6.57 14.09 17.60
N THR A 43 6.45 13.35 18.70
CA THR A 43 5.93 13.87 19.98
C THR A 43 6.80 15.02 20.50
N LEU A 44 8.12 14.92 20.34
CA LEU A 44 9.08 15.98 20.66
C LEU A 44 9.12 17.12 19.63
N ARG A 45 8.28 17.08 18.58
CA ARG A 45 8.25 18.05 17.46
C ARG A 45 9.60 18.22 16.75
N ALA A 46 10.47 17.21 16.82
CA ALA A 46 11.77 17.20 16.16
C ALA A 46 11.69 16.80 14.67
N ILE A 47 10.57 16.18 14.28
CA ILE A 47 10.28 15.80 12.89
C ILE A 47 8.81 16.05 12.55
N TYR A 48 8.52 16.22 11.27
CA TYR A 48 7.20 16.38 10.71
C TYR A 48 6.89 15.24 9.73
N ILE A 49 5.86 14.45 10.01
CA ILE A 49 5.48 13.27 9.21
C ILE A 49 4.20 13.58 8.44
N VAL A 50 4.24 13.41 7.12
CA VAL A 50 3.09 13.57 6.23
C VAL A 50 2.82 12.23 5.54
N SER A 51 1.58 11.75 5.65
CA SER A 51 1.15 10.52 4.99
C SER A 51 1.28 10.65 3.47
N GLY A 52 1.81 9.63 2.80
CA GLY A 52 2.03 9.62 1.35
C GLY A 52 3.24 10.41 0.85
N ALA A 53 3.68 11.45 1.57
CA ALA A 53 4.84 12.27 1.19
C ALA A 53 6.15 11.82 1.86
N GLY A 54 6.13 11.49 3.16
CA GLY A 54 7.32 11.04 3.88
C GLY A 54 7.56 11.80 5.19
N THR A 55 8.83 11.83 5.60
CA THR A 55 9.30 12.47 6.84
C THR A 55 10.17 13.67 6.49
N PHE A 56 9.93 14.78 7.19
CA PHE A 56 10.60 16.07 7.09
C PHE A 56 11.09 16.50 8.46
N ILE A 57 11.97 17.49 8.52
CA ILE A 57 12.41 18.09 9.79
C ILE A 57 11.32 18.98 10.37
N CYS A 58 10.72 19.82 9.54
CA CYS A 58 9.65 20.69 9.98
C CYS A 58 8.56 20.86 8.92
N ARG A 59 7.48 21.55 9.31
CA ARG A 59 6.37 21.87 8.40
C ARG A 59 6.79 22.80 7.27
N ALA A 60 7.68 23.76 7.52
CA ALA A 60 8.14 24.70 6.50
C ALA A 60 8.90 23.99 5.37
N ASP A 61 9.74 23.01 5.69
CA ASP A 61 10.45 22.19 4.70
C ASP A 61 9.47 21.39 3.83
N TYR A 62 8.44 20.82 4.45
CA TYR A 62 7.36 20.17 3.72
C TYR A 62 6.66 21.13 2.76
N GLU A 63 6.29 22.33 3.23
CA GLU A 63 5.59 23.31 2.40
C GLU A 63 6.44 23.82 1.23
N SER A 64 7.74 24.04 1.47
CA SER A 64 8.71 24.38 0.42
C SER A 64 8.81 23.27 -0.62
N TRP A 65 9.02 22.03 -0.17
CA TRP A 65 9.05 20.87 -1.06
C TRP A 65 7.73 20.69 -1.83
N PHE A 66 6.59 20.88 -1.16
CA PHE A 66 5.26 20.71 -1.75
C PHE A 66 5.01 21.72 -2.87
N ARG A 67 5.39 22.98 -2.67
CA ARG A 67 5.30 24.04 -3.69
C ARG A 67 6.26 23.82 -4.85
N ASN A 68 7.47 23.31 -4.57
CA ASN A 68 8.52 23.10 -5.57
C ASN A 68 8.39 21.77 -6.33
N GLY A 69 7.16 21.32 -6.63
CA GLY A 69 6.90 20.12 -7.43
C GLY A 69 6.70 18.83 -6.63
N GLY A 70 6.75 18.87 -5.30
CA GLY A 70 6.43 17.72 -4.45
C GLY A 70 5.00 17.19 -4.66
N MET A 71 4.06 18.10 -4.97
CA MET A 71 2.67 17.76 -5.30
C MET A 71 2.56 16.87 -6.56
N GLN A 72 3.29 17.22 -7.63
CA GLN A 72 3.31 16.44 -8.88
C GLN A 72 3.86 15.03 -8.65
N LYS A 73 5.01 14.92 -7.96
CA LYS A 73 5.60 13.62 -7.58
C LYS A 73 4.63 12.75 -6.78
N MET A 74 3.80 13.36 -5.93
CA MET A 74 2.80 12.62 -5.15
C MET A 74 1.64 12.14 -6.04
N GLN A 75 1.18 12.97 -6.99
CA GLN A 75 0.16 12.58 -7.96
C GLN A 75 0.62 11.43 -8.87
N GLU A 76 1.85 11.49 -9.37
CA GLU A 76 2.46 10.42 -10.18
C GLU A 76 2.51 9.10 -9.41
N LYS A 77 2.95 9.12 -8.14
CA LYS A 77 2.94 7.93 -7.27
C LYS A 77 1.53 7.36 -7.08
N ILE A 78 0.53 8.22 -6.90
CA ILE A 78 -0.86 7.79 -6.76
C ILE A 78 -1.39 7.20 -8.08
N ALA A 79 -1.08 7.81 -9.21
CA ALA A 79 -1.47 7.32 -10.53
C ALA A 79 -0.86 5.94 -10.81
N ALA A 80 0.45 5.79 -10.62
CA ALA A 80 1.14 4.51 -10.77
C ALA A 80 0.57 3.42 -9.85
N ALA A 81 0.29 3.76 -8.57
CA ALA A 81 -0.33 2.81 -7.65
C ALA A 81 -1.76 2.42 -8.04
N ARG A 82 -2.51 3.31 -8.71
CA ARG A 82 -3.83 3.00 -9.26
C ARG A 82 -3.72 2.07 -10.46
N GLU A 83 -2.78 2.32 -11.37
CA GLU A 83 -2.54 1.49 -12.55
C GLU A 83 -2.20 0.05 -12.17
N ILE A 84 -1.29 -0.15 -11.20
CA ILE A 84 -0.97 -1.48 -10.68
C ILE A 84 -2.22 -2.18 -10.15
N ARG A 85 -3.05 -1.49 -9.35
CA ARG A 85 -4.31 -2.07 -8.85
C ARG A 85 -5.32 -2.38 -9.95
N HIS A 86 -5.32 -1.60 -11.03
CA HIS A 86 -6.18 -1.87 -12.19
C HIS A 86 -5.72 -3.12 -12.93
N GLN A 87 -4.40 -3.31 -13.09
CA GLN A 87 -3.81 -4.52 -13.66
C GLN A 87 -4.11 -5.74 -12.78
N GLU A 88 -3.87 -5.67 -11.47
CA GLU A 88 -4.18 -6.77 -10.53
C GLU A 88 -5.66 -7.16 -10.58
N LYS A 89 -6.59 -6.19 -10.68
CA LYS A 89 -8.03 -6.49 -10.82
C LYS A 89 -8.38 -7.12 -12.16
N ALA A 90 -7.64 -6.82 -13.22
CA ALA A 90 -7.81 -7.46 -14.52
C ALA A 90 -7.27 -8.90 -14.51
N ASP A 91 -6.17 -9.14 -13.79
CA ASP A 91 -5.52 -10.45 -13.65
C ASP A 91 -6.25 -11.40 -12.69
N VAL A 92 -7.12 -10.89 -11.81
CA VAL A 92 -8.00 -11.74 -11.00
C VAL A 92 -9.00 -12.46 -11.91
N TYR A 93 -8.70 -13.71 -12.23
CA TYR A 93 -9.64 -14.63 -12.89
C TYR A 93 -10.96 -14.68 -12.11
N ARG A 94 -12.00 -14.06 -12.68
CA ARG A 94 -13.38 -14.17 -12.21
C ARG A 94 -14.06 -15.24 -13.05
N PRO A 95 -14.20 -16.49 -12.56
CA PRO A 95 -15.01 -17.46 -13.28
C PRO A 95 -16.40 -16.86 -13.48
N LYS A 96 -16.95 -16.99 -14.69
CA LYS A 96 -18.36 -16.67 -14.94
C LYS A 96 -19.17 -17.40 -13.87
N ARG A 97 -20.11 -16.71 -13.23
CA ARG A 97 -21.01 -17.27 -12.21
C ARG A 97 -21.96 -18.26 -12.89
N GLU A 98 -21.45 -19.37 -13.39
CA GLU A 98 -22.22 -20.56 -13.63
C GLU A 98 -21.98 -21.42 -12.40
N THR A 99 -22.97 -21.44 -11.51
CA THR A 99 -22.90 -22.24 -10.29
C THR A 99 -22.69 -23.71 -10.67
N VAL A 100 -22.04 -24.48 -9.79
CA VAL A 100 -21.90 -25.94 -9.98
C VAL A 100 -23.27 -26.59 -10.24
N ILE A 101 -24.32 -26.02 -9.64
CA ILE A 101 -25.71 -26.41 -9.88
C ILE A 101 -26.11 -26.13 -11.32
N GLU A 102 -25.91 -24.92 -11.86
CA GLU A 102 -26.26 -24.60 -13.27
C GLU A 102 -25.51 -25.45 -14.29
N SER A 103 -24.21 -25.69 -14.08
CA SER A 103 -23.43 -26.55 -14.97
C SER A 103 -23.91 -28.01 -14.91
N TYR A 104 -24.25 -28.50 -13.71
CA TYR A 104 -24.88 -29.81 -13.53
C TYR A 104 -26.27 -29.88 -14.16
N MET A 105 -27.09 -28.84 -14.03
CA MET A 105 -28.44 -28.75 -14.59
C MET A 105 -28.46 -28.91 -16.11
N LYS A 106 -27.40 -28.40 -16.78
CA LYS A 106 -27.18 -28.48 -18.24
C LYS A 106 -26.42 -29.73 -18.68
N SER A 107 -25.86 -30.53 -17.76
CA SER A 107 -24.98 -31.65 -18.10
C SER A 107 -25.74 -32.83 -18.76
N PRO A 108 -25.11 -33.57 -19.69
CA PRO A 108 -25.68 -34.79 -20.27
C PRO A 108 -25.92 -35.90 -19.24
N ALA A 109 -25.20 -35.89 -18.11
CA ALA A 109 -25.41 -36.84 -17.02
C ALA A 109 -26.77 -36.62 -16.36
N ARG A 110 -27.12 -35.37 -16.06
CA ARG A 110 -28.45 -35.04 -15.52
C ARG A 110 -29.57 -35.31 -16.53
N GLN A 111 -29.35 -34.99 -17.81
CA GLN A 111 -30.33 -35.31 -18.86
C GLN A 111 -30.64 -36.82 -18.92
N ARG A 112 -29.60 -37.66 -18.82
CA ARG A 112 -29.75 -39.12 -18.73
C ARG A 112 -30.49 -39.57 -17.48
N LEU A 113 -30.17 -38.99 -16.32
CA LEU A 113 -30.88 -39.28 -15.06
C LEU A 113 -32.35 -38.90 -15.13
N MET A 114 -32.69 -37.76 -15.73
CA MET A 114 -34.07 -37.33 -15.94
C MET A 114 -34.79 -38.19 -16.98
N ALA A 115 -34.10 -38.72 -17.99
CA ALA A 115 -34.70 -39.65 -18.94
C ALA A 115 -35.06 -41.02 -18.32
N ILE A 116 -34.30 -41.45 -17.29
CA ILE A 116 -34.53 -42.75 -16.62
C ILE A 116 -35.51 -42.61 -15.45
N TYR A 117 -35.38 -41.55 -14.65
CA TYR A 117 -36.10 -41.39 -13.38
C TYR A 117 -37.03 -40.17 -13.35
N GLY A 118 -37.01 -39.31 -14.36
CA GLY A 118 -37.86 -38.12 -14.45
C GLY A 118 -39.28 -38.50 -14.85
N ARG A 119 -40.07 -38.94 -13.88
CA ARG A 119 -41.53 -39.04 -14.05
C ARG A 119 -42.12 -37.63 -14.13
N SER A 120 -42.78 -37.37 -15.26
CA SER A 120 -43.72 -36.28 -15.49
C SER A 120 -44.75 -36.22 -14.36
N SER A 121 -44.90 -35.06 -13.73
CA SER A 121 -46.18 -34.64 -13.14
C SER A 121 -46.87 -33.76 -14.15
#